data_AF-A0A7J4AXP4-F1
#
_entry.id   AF-A0A7J4AXP4-F1
#
_cell.length_a   1.000
_cell.length_b   1.000
_cell.length_c   1.000
_cell.angle_alpha   90.00
_cell.angle_beta   90.00
_cell.angle_gamma   90.00
#
_symmetry.space_group_name_H-M   'P 1'
#
loop_
_entity.id
_entity.type
_entity.pdbx_description
1 polymer ?
#
loop_
_entity_poly.entity_id
_entity_poly.type
_entity_poly.pdbx_seq_one_letter_code
_entity_poly.pdbx_strand_id
1 'polypeptide(L)' 'MSEEKVSLRSKLELLAKTGSFVTGFNEVYRLVLRGKLEGVIYVSTLPEPYLGMLKNALELSKTPSIVYEGSRVS' A
#
# COMPACT_ATOMS: atom_id res chain seq x y z
N MET A 1 21.05 19.76 8.27
CA MET A 1 21.37 18.33 8.12
C MET A 1 20.07 17.61 7.86
N SER A 2 19.88 17.11 6.65
CA SER A 2 18.58 16.65 6.16
C SER A 2 18.38 15.19 6.56
N GLU A 3 17.77 14.97 7.73
CA GLU A 3 17.14 13.70 8.05
C GLU A 3 16.00 13.43 7.04
N GLU A 4 15.65 12.15 6.87
CA GLU A 4 14.57 11.66 5.98
C GLU A 4 14.88 11.43 4.50
N LYS A 5 15.99 10.75 4.21
CA LYS A 5 15.97 9.68 3.19
C LYS A 5 16.13 8.30 3.84
N VAL A 6 15.35 8.02 4.88
CA VAL A 6 15.13 6.62 5.24
C VAL A 6 14.36 6.02 4.07
N SER A 7 15.01 5.18 3.28
CA SER A 7 14.43 4.63 2.06
C SER A 7 13.10 3.93 2.38
N LEU A 8 12.10 4.01 1.49
CA LEU A 8 10.81 3.31 1.67
C LEU A 8 11.02 1.83 2.00
N ARG A 9 12.05 1.21 1.41
CA ARG A 9 12.50 -0.14 1.72
C ARG A 9 12.81 -0.32 3.21
N SER A 10 13.59 0.56 3.82
CA SER A 10 13.93 0.51 5.24
C SER A 10 12.69 0.69 6.14
N LYS A 11 11.74 1.55 5.74
CA LYS A 11 10.45 1.71 6.46
C LYS A 11 9.57 0.46 6.35
N LEU A 12 9.52 -0.18 5.17
CA LEU A 12 8.82 -1.44 4.96
C LEU A 12 9.47 -2.61 5.72
N GLU A 13 10.80 -2.69 5.72
CA GLU A 13 11.56 -3.69 6.50
C GLU A 13 11.32 -3.51 8.01
N LEU A 14 11.19 -2.28 8.49
CA LEU A 14 10.82 -2.00 9.88
C LEU A 14 9.37 -2.44 10.16
N LEU A 15 8.42 -2.06 9.32
CA LEU A 15 7.01 -2.49 9.41
C LEU A 15 6.88 -4.02 9.44
N ALA A 16 7.68 -4.72 8.64
CA ALA A 16 7.70 -6.17 8.63
C ALA A 16 8.25 -6.78 9.93
N LYS A 17 9.08 -6.04 10.68
CA LYS A 17 9.63 -6.47 11.98
C LYS A 17 8.76 -6.06 13.18
N THR A 18 8.07 -4.92 13.09
CA THR A 18 7.37 -4.31 14.23
C THR A 18 5.86 -4.46 14.19
N GLY A 19 5.29 -4.77 13.03
CA GLY A 19 3.86 -4.83 12.82
C GLY A 19 3.40 -6.05 12.03
N SER A 20 2.12 -6.01 11.65
CA SER A 20 1.50 -6.98 10.76
C SER A 20 1.09 -6.28 9.48
N PHE A 21 1.42 -6.88 8.33
CA PHE A 21 0.98 -6.41 7.03
C PHE A 21 0.42 -7.57 6.23
N VAL A 22 -0.48 -7.25 5.31
CA VAL A 22 -1.02 -8.19 4.32
C VAL A 22 -0.51 -7.79 2.95
N THR A 23 -0.31 -8.76 2.06
CA THR A 23 0.12 -8.52 0.68
C THR A 23 -0.76 -9.25 -0.30
N GLY A 24 -0.68 -8.84 -1.57
CA GLY A 24 -1.51 -9.40 -2.63
C GLY A 24 -2.82 -8.64 -2.82
N PHE A 25 -3.18 -8.43 -4.08
CA PHE A 25 -4.30 -7.57 -4.46
C PHE A 25 -5.63 -8.00 -3.83
N ASN A 26 -6.00 -9.27 -3.97
CA ASN A 26 -7.32 -9.77 -3.56
C ASN A 26 -7.58 -9.61 -2.06
N GLU A 27 -6.56 -9.84 -1.24
CA GLU A 27 -6.67 -9.77 0.22
C GLU A 27 -6.71 -8.31 0.69
N VAL A 28 -5.80 -7.48 0.16
CA VAL A 28 -5.80 -6.02 0.40
C VAL A 28 -7.16 -5.43 0.01
N TYR A 29 -7.63 -5.69 -1.22
CA TYR A 29 -8.90 -5.15 -1.71
C TYR A 29 -10.08 -5.55 -0.81
N ARG A 30 -10.18 -6.82 -0.41
CA ARG A 30 -11.23 -7.30 0.51
C ARG A 30 -11.19 -6.59 1.86
N LEU A 31 -10.00 -6.29 2.38
CA LEU A 31 -9.83 -5.64 3.68
C LEU A 31 -10.08 -4.13 3.61
N VAL A 32 -9.74 -3.47 2.49
CA VAL A 32 -10.12 -2.07 2.21
C VAL A 32 -11.64 -1.93 2.22
N LEU A 33 -12.36 -2.80 1.49
CA LEU A 33 -13.83 -2.77 1.45
C LEU A 33 -14.49 -2.98 2.82
N ARG A 34 -13.78 -3.58 3.77
CA ARG A 34 -14.25 -3.81 5.15
C ARG A 34 -13.79 -2.71 6.12
N GLY A 35 -13.04 -1.72 5.66
CA GLY A 35 -12.46 -0.67 6.51
C GLY A 35 -11.48 -1.20 7.56
N LYS A 36 -10.81 -2.33 7.29
CA LYS A 36 -9.93 -3.01 8.25
C LYS A 36 -8.45 -2.66 8.10
N LEU A 37 -8.08 -1.80 7.15
CA LEU A 37 -6.70 -1.40 6.91
C LEU A 37 -6.49 0.04 7.39
N GLU A 38 -5.41 0.24 8.14
CA GLU A 38 -4.94 1.57 8.56
C GLU A 38 -4.32 2.36 7.39
N GLY A 39 -3.80 1.65 6.39
CA GLY A 39 -3.28 2.25 5.17
C GLY A 39 -2.93 1.23 4.10
N VAL A 40 -2.76 1.69 2.87
CA VAL A 40 -2.40 0.86 1.71
C VAL A 40 -1.24 1.46 0.94
N ILE A 41 -0.26 0.62 0.60
CA ILE A 41 0.81 0.98 -0.34
C ILE A 41 0.57 0.17 -1.62
N TYR A 42 0.51 0.85 -2.76
CA TYR A 42 0.29 0.19 -4.05
C TYR A 42 1.23 0.72 -5.13
N VAL A 43 1.55 -0.14 -6.10
CA VAL A 43 2.41 0.22 -7.24
C VAL A 43 1.60 0.98 -8.28
N SER A 44 2.18 2.03 -8.86
CA SER A 44 1.56 2.78 -9.97
C SER A 44 1.40 1.92 -11.24
N THR A 45 2.20 0.87 -11.35
CA THR A 45 2.23 -0.08 -12.48
C THR A 45 1.20 -1.23 -12.35
N LEU A 46 0.31 -1.16 -11.36
CA LEU A 46 -0.75 -2.16 -11.21
C LEU A 46 -1.62 -2.18 -12.50
N PRO A 47 -1.86 -3.36 -13.12
CA PRO A 47 -2.62 -3.43 -14.36
C PRO A 47 -4.06 -2.92 -14.17
N GLU A 48 -4.61 -2.22 -15.16
CA GLU A 48 -6.05 -2.03 -15.25
C GLU A 48 -6.72 -3.39 -15.56
N PRO A 49 -7.87 -3.74 -14.94
CA PRO A 49 -8.80 -2.88 -14.19
C PRO A 49 -8.53 -2.79 -12.67
N TYR A 50 -7.50 -3.46 -12.16
CA TYR A 50 -7.25 -3.60 -10.73
C TYR A 50 -6.92 -2.25 -10.08
N LEU A 51 -6.21 -1.37 -10.79
CA LEU A 51 -5.86 -0.04 -10.32
C LEU A 51 -7.11 0.83 -10.12
N GLY A 52 -8.02 0.88 -11.10
CA GLY A 52 -9.30 1.57 -10.96
C GLY A 52 -10.14 1.04 -9.80
N MET A 53 -10.25 -0.29 -9.66
CA MET A 53 -10.99 -0.91 -8.55
C MET A 53 -10.40 -0.52 -7.19
N LEU A 54 -9.09 -0.58 -7.03
CA LEU A 54 -8.42 -0.24 -5.77
C LEU A 54 -8.59 1.24 -5.42
N LYS A 55 -8.41 2.15 -6.39
CA LYS A 55 -8.59 3.59 -6.18
C LYS A 55 -10.01 3.91 -5.69
N ASN A 56 -11.02 3.36 -6.36
CA ASN A 56 -12.41 3.55 -5.94
C ASN A 56 -12.66 3.03 -4.52
N ALA A 57 -12.15 1.85 -4.19
CA ALA A 57 -12.31 1.29 -2.86
C ALA A 57 -11.63 2.15 -1.77
N LEU A 58 -10.43 2.66 -2.03
CA LEU A 58 -9.70 3.54 -1.12
C LEU A 58 -10.41 4.87 -0.88
N GLU A 59 -10.98 5.46 -1.94
CA GLU A 59 -11.76 6.70 -1.84
C GLU A 59 -13.02 6.50 -1.00
N LEU A 60 -13.77 5.43 -1.26
CA LEU A 60 -15.00 5.10 -0.52
C LEU A 60 -14.72 4.77 0.96
N SER A 61 -13.65 4.04 1.25
CA SER A 61 -13.28 3.66 2.63
C SER A 61 -12.56 4.78 3.38
N LYS A 62 -12.14 5.86 2.70
CA LYS A 62 -11.26 6.90 3.22
C LYS A 62 -9.96 6.33 3.81
N THR A 63 -9.50 5.19 3.28
CA THR A 63 -8.26 4.55 3.75
C THR A 63 -7.05 5.32 3.21
N PRO A 64 -6.12 5.78 4.08
CA PRO A 64 -4.89 6.42 3.64
C PRO A 64 -4.11 5.56 2.65
N SER A 65 -3.56 6.16 1.60
CA SER A 65 -2.77 5.41 0.62
C SER A 65 -1.53 6.13 0.14
N ILE A 66 -0.51 5.34 -0.22
CA ILE A 66 0.75 5.80 -0.78
C ILE A 66 0.99 5.07 -2.10
N VAL A 67 1.30 5.83 -3.14
CA VAL A 67 1.69 5.30 -4.43
C VAL A 67 3.20 5.05 -4.44
N TYR A 68 3.62 3.85 -4.82
CA TYR A 68 5.01 3.52 -5.06
C TYR A 68 5.29 3.49 -6.57
N GLU A 69 6.19 4.35 -7.03
CA GLU A 69 6.57 4.46 -8.45
C GLU A 69 7.61 3.43 -8.90
N GLY A 70 7.82 2.35 -8.13
CA GLY A 70 8.70 1.25 -8.49
C GLY A 70 7.97 0.06 -9.13
N SER A 71 8.73 -0.80 -9.83
CA SER A 71 8.20 -2.00 -10.49
C SER A 71 8.09 -3.22 -9.55
N ARG A 72 8.86 -3.24 -8.46
CA ARG A 72 8.79 -4.21 -7.33
C ARG A 72 9.77 -3.77 -6.24
N VAL A 73 9.43 -3.95 -4.97
CA VAL A 73 10.43 -3.95 -3.89
C VAL A 73 11.04 -5.35 -3.90
N SER A 74 12.23 -5.48 -4.47
CA SER A 74 13.04 -6.71 -4.51
C SER A 74 13.94 -6.84 -3.29
#